data_AF-A0A357MXU3-F1
#
_entry.id   AF-A0A357MXU3-F1
#
_cell.length_a   1.000
_cell.length_b   1.000
_cell.length_c   1.000
_cell.angle_alpha   90.00
_cell.angle_beta   90.00
_cell.angle_gamma   90.00
#
_symmetry.space_group_name_H-M   'P 1'
#
loop_
_entity.id
_entity.type
_entity.pdbx_description
1 polymer ?
#
loop_
_entity_poly.entity_id
_entity_poly.type
_entity_poly.pdbx_seq_one_letter_code
_entity_poly.pdbx_strand_id
1 'polypeptide(L)' 'MTDIGRRRLLQAGVAAGLAPLLPSIARAAAIAPAAQTRSLQDLQHIVVFMQENRSFDHYFGTLPGVRGFGDRFVAPAAPL' A
#
# COMPACT_ATOMS: atom_id res chain seq x y z
N MET A 1 7.68 35.53 -20.33
CA MET A 1 6.55 34.59 -20.37
C MET A 1 7.00 33.30 -19.72
N THR A 2 6.49 32.98 -18.53
CA THR A 2 6.93 31.82 -17.75
C THR A 2 6.41 30.54 -18.42
N ASP A 3 7.30 29.72 -18.98
CA ASP A 3 6.93 28.46 -19.61
C ASP A 3 6.48 27.45 -18.53
N ILE A 4 5.20 27.10 -18.54
CA ILE A 4 4.63 26.12 -17.61
C ILE A 4 4.93 24.73 -18.18
N GLY A 5 5.99 24.10 -17.67
CA GLY A 5 6.37 22.75 -18.11
C GLY A 5 5.26 21.71 -17.87
N ARG A 6 5.13 20.74 -18.80
CA ARG A 6 4.11 19.67 -18.78
C ARG A 6 4.00 18.96 -17.43
N ARG A 7 5.12 18.75 -16.73
CA ARG A 7 5.15 18.16 -15.38
C ARG A 7 4.37 18.99 -14.36
N ARG A 8 4.49 20.32 -14.39
CA ARG A 8 3.73 21.21 -13.50
C ARG A 8 2.24 21.17 -13.82
N LEU A 9 1.89 21.10 -15.10
CA LEU A 9 0.49 20.95 -15.53
C LEU A 9 -0.11 19.63 -15.03
N LEU A 10 0.62 18.52 -15.15
CA LEU A 10 0.18 17.21 -14.65
C LEU A 10 0.06 17.20 -13.12
N GLN A 11 1.02 17.78 -12.40
CA GLN A 11 0.96 17.91 -10.95
C GLN A 11 -0.26 18.74 -10.50
N ALA A 12 -0.54 19.85 -11.18
CA ALA A 12 -1.72 20.67 -10.90
C ALA A 12 -3.02 19.91 -11.18
N GLY A 13 -3.07 19.13 -12.27
CA GLY A 13 -4.22 18.29 -12.61
C GLY A 13 -4.50 17.20 -11.57
N VAL A 14 -3.47 16.51 -11.09
CA VAL A 14 -3.59 15.51 -10.01
C VAL A 14 -4.05 16.16 -8.71
N ALA A 15 -3.45 17.29 -8.32
CA ALA A 15 -3.82 18.01 -7.10
C ALA A 15 -5.29 18.47 -7.14
N ALA A 16 -5.75 19.02 -8.27
CA ALA A 16 -7.14 19.42 -8.46
C ALA A 16 -8.10 18.22 -8.43
N GLY A 17 -7.70 17.08 -9.03
CA GLY A 17 -8.50 15.86 -9.06
C GLY A 17 -8.68 15.19 -7.68
N LEU A 18 -7.70 15.32 -6.79
CA LEU A 18 -7.75 14.75 -5.43
C LEU A 18 -8.33 15.70 -4.38
N ALA A 19 -8.40 17.00 -4.66
CA ALA A 19 -8.99 18.01 -3.78
C ALA A 19 -10.36 17.62 -3.17
N PRO A 20 -11.34 17.08 -3.94
CA PRO A 20 -12.63 16.67 -3.37
C PRO A 20 -12.54 15.45 -2.42
N LEU A 21 -11.46 14.67 -2.46
CA LEU A 21 -11.24 13.54 -1.54
C LEU A 21 -10.63 13.97 -0.20
N LEU A 22 -10.02 15.15 -0.14
CA LEU A 22 -9.34 15.64 1.07
C LEU A 22 -10.24 15.68 2.31
N PRO A 23 -11.51 16.12 2.25
CA PRO A 23 -12.40 16.10 3.42
C PRO A 23 -12.68 14.69 3.93
N SER A 24 -12.84 13.71 3.02
CA SER A 24 -13.08 12.31 3.38
C SER A 24 -11.84 11.68 4.03
N ILE A 25 -10.64 11.98 3.50
CA ILE A 25 -9.37 11.54 4.08
C ILE A 25 -9.17 12.18 5.46
N ALA A 26 -9.41 13.48 5.59
CA ALA A 26 -9.30 14.18 6.86
C ALA A 26 -10.27 13.61 7.92
N ARG A 27 -11.52 13.32 7.51
CA ARG A 27 -12.51 12.67 8.37
C ARG A 27 -12.05 11.28 8.80
N ALA A 28 -11.52 10.47 7.89
CA ALA A 28 -11.02 9.14 8.21
C ALA A 28 -9.80 9.20 9.16
N ALA A 29 -8.88 10.15 8.94
CA ALA A 29 -7.71 10.35 9.77
C ALA A 29 -8.05 10.87 11.19
N ALA A 30 -9.18 11.57 11.35
CA ALA A 30 -9.66 12.06 12.64
C ALA A 30 -10.33 10.96 13.50
N ILE A 31 -10.59 9.77 12.94
CA ILE A 31 -11.14 8.65 13.70
C ILE A 31 -10.08 8.18 14.69
N ALA A 32 -10.37 8.34 15.98
CA ALA A 32 -9.50 7.84 17.03
C ALA A 32 -9.38 6.31 16.91
N PRO A 33 -8.17 5.74 17.02
CA PRO A 33 -8.01 4.30 17.01
C PRO A 33 -8.78 3.67 18.16
N ALA A 34 -9.61 2.67 17.86
CA ALA A 34 -10.34 1.88 18.85
C ALA A 34 -9.40 0.84 19.50
N ALA A 35 -8.32 1.30 20.11
CA ALA A 35 -7.34 0.46 20.80
C ALA A 35 -7.49 0.62 22.31
N GLN A 36 -8.48 -0.05 22.89
CA GLN A 36 -8.77 -0.01 24.33
C GLN A 36 -7.63 -0.61 25.14
N THR A 37 -7.14 -1.79 24.74
CA THR A 37 -6.13 -2.54 25.50
C THR A 37 -4.77 -2.62 24.79
N ARG A 38 -4.72 -2.25 23.50
CA ARG A 38 -3.54 -2.39 22.62
C ARG A 38 -3.05 -3.85 22.53
N SER A 39 -4.00 -4.77 22.58
CA SER A 39 -3.73 -6.21 22.56
C SER A 39 -4.62 -6.93 21.54
N LEU A 40 -4.35 -8.20 21.25
CA LEU A 40 -5.14 -8.98 20.28
C LEU A 40 -6.61 -9.10 20.69
N GLN A 41 -6.91 -8.88 21.97
CA GLN A 41 -8.23 -8.84 22.57
C GLN A 41 -9.12 -7.72 22.00
N ASP A 42 -8.54 -6.68 21.38
CA ASP A 42 -9.29 -5.59 20.74
C ASP A 42 -9.82 -6.00 19.33
N LEU A 43 -9.40 -7.14 18.76
CA LEU A 43 -9.82 -7.61 17.44
C LEU A 43 -11.24 -8.21 17.47
N GLN A 44 -12.21 -7.52 16.85
CA GLN A 44 -13.61 -7.97 16.79
C GLN A 44 -13.89 -8.91 15.61
N HIS A 45 -13.27 -8.65 14.46
CA HIS A 45 -13.54 -9.38 13.22
C HIS A 45 -12.25 -9.62 12.44
N ILE A 46 -12.03 -10.87 12.03
CA ILE A 46 -10.96 -11.25 11.12
C ILE A 46 -11.61 -11.64 9.80
N VAL A 47 -11.31 -10.88 8.74
CA VAL A 47 -11.73 -11.21 7.38
C VAL A 47 -10.55 -11.86 6.68
N VAL A 48 -10.66 -13.16 6.40
CA VAL A 48 -9.63 -13.90 5.68
C VAL A 48 -10.05 -13.99 4.21
N PHE A 49 -9.33 -13.29 3.35
CA PHE A 49 -9.49 -13.43 1.90
C PHE A 49 -8.70 -14.64 1.42
N MET A 50 -9.42 -15.70 1.04
CA MET A 50 -8.83 -16.84 0.36
C MET A 50 -8.70 -16.49 -1.12
N GLN A 51 -7.47 -16.42 -1.61
CA GLN A 51 -7.19 -16.19 -3.02
C GLN A 51 -6.93 -17.53 -3.73
N GLU A 52 -7.08 -17.52 -5.06
CA GLU A 52 -6.70 -18.64 -5.89
C GLU A 52 -5.19 -18.94 -5.81
N ASN A 53 -4.79 -20.07 -6.39
CA ASN A 53 -3.40 -20.50 -6.47
C ASN A 53 -2.58 -19.59 -7.40
N ARG A 54 -2.18 -18.42 -6.90
CA ARG A 54 -1.17 -17.56 -7.52
C ARG A 54 0.02 -17.40 -6.59
N SER A 55 1.21 -17.50 -7.16
CA SER A 55 2.45 -17.37 -6.40
C SER A 55 2.62 -15.95 -5.87
N PHE A 56 3.39 -15.81 -4.78
CA PHE A 56 3.74 -14.51 -4.22
C PHE A 56 4.39 -13.59 -5.27
N ASP A 57 5.31 -14.12 -6.08
CA ASP A 57 5.99 -13.35 -7.13
C ASP A 57 5.00 -12.83 -8.19
N HIS A 58 3.91 -13.57 -8.47
CA HIS A 58 2.88 -13.12 -9.42
C HIS A 58 2.21 -11.82 -8.98
N TYR A 59 1.96 -11.64 -7.68
CA TYR A 59 1.32 -10.44 -7.14
C TYR A 59 2.30 -9.37 -6.68
N PHE A 60 3.45 -9.78 -6.14
CA PHE A 60 4.33 -8.90 -5.37
C PHE A 60 5.79 -8.98 -5.81
N GLY A 61 6.13 -9.65 -6.91
CA GLY A 61 7.51 -9.81 -7.37
C GLY A 61 8.25 -8.51 -7.70
N THR A 62 7.54 -7.39 -7.84
CA THR A 62 8.10 -6.04 -8.05
C THR A 62 8.02 -5.13 -6.83
N LEU A 63 7.48 -5.62 -5.70
CA LEU A 63 7.34 -4.82 -4.48
C LEU A 63 8.73 -4.49 -3.91
N PRO A 64 9.02 -3.22 -3.55
CA PRO A 64 10.31 -2.87 -2.96
C PRO A 64 10.61 -3.70 -1.71
N GLY A 65 11.81 -4.30 -1.65
CA GLY A 65 12.25 -5.14 -0.55
C GLY A 65 11.94 -6.64 -0.69
N VAL A 66 11.21 -7.05 -1.74
CA VAL A 66 11.12 -8.48 -2.10
C VAL A 66 12.37 -8.89 -2.90
N ARG A 67 12.76 -10.16 -2.83
CA ARG A 67 13.88 -10.68 -3.63
C ARG A 67 13.57 -10.67 -5.13
N GLY A 68 12.28 -10.75 -5.48
CA GLY A 68 11.75 -10.57 -6.83
C GLY A 68 12.03 -11.73 -7.77
N PHE A 69 11.64 -11.57 -9.04
CA PHE A 69 11.77 -12.59 -10.10
C PHE A 69 13.22 -13.00 -10.44
N GLY A 70 14.20 -12.21 -9.98
CA GLY A 70 15.63 -12.44 -10.26
C GLY A 70 16.32 -13.37 -9.25
N ASP A 71 15.61 -13.80 -8.20
CA ASP A 71 16.17 -14.68 -7.20
C ASP A 71 16.18 -16.14 -7.67
N ARG A 72 17.38 -16.68 -7.87
CA ARG A 72 17.58 -18.08 -8.28
C ARG A 72 17.42 -19.07 -7.13
N PHE A 73 17.36 -18.61 -5.88
CA PHE A 73 17.31 -19.47 -4.71
C PHE A 73 16.02 -19.21 -3.91
N VAL A 74 15.15 -20.22 -3.78
CA VAL A 74 14.07 -20.19 -2.80
C VAL A 74 14.69 -20.18 -1.39
N ALA A 75 14.49 -19.12 -0.61
CA ALA A 75 14.90 -19.12 0.79
C ALA A 75 13.84 -19.78 1.69
N PRO A 76 14.26 -20.43 2.80
CA PRO A 76 15.64 -20.58 3.26
C PRO A 76 16.22 -21.92 2.81
N ALA A 77 17.23 -21.88 1.93
CA ALA A 77 18.18 -22.97 1.80
C ALA A 77 19.18 -22.87 2.96
N ALA A 78 19.50 -24.00 3.60
CA ALA A 78 20.46 -24.04 4.70
C ALA A 78 21.84 -23.50 4.24
N PRO A 79 22.58 -22.80 5.11
CA PRO A 79 23.97 -22.45 4.81
C PRO A 79 24.79 -23.74 4.64
N LEU A 80 25.59 -23.80 3.57
CA LEU A 80 26.56 -24.88 3.34
C LEU A 80 27.66 -24.86 4.40
#